data_AF-A0A8S1B751-F1
#
_entry.id   AF-A0A8S1B751-F1
#
_cell.length_a   1.000
_cell.length_b   1.000
_cell.length_c   1.000
_cell.angle_alpha   90.00
_cell.angle_beta   90.00
_cell.angle_gamma   90.00
#
_symmetry.space_group_name_H-M   'P 1'
#
loop_
_entity.id
_entity.type
_entity.pdbx_description
1 polymer ?
#
loop_
_entity_poly.entity_id
_entity_poly.type
_entity_poly.pdbx_seq_one_letter_code
_entity_poly.pdbx_strand_id
1 'polypeptide(L)'
;MWWKIALLLVFAINQSLTTSFDLRGVINGNRMAGVPLGMSLGAGELDVEGICIRSGMACQNCTVSITCVPLPVGWLKVPLEECKDGFTCNAGLGKCSKDAAPECEASARQFQHTCEQVGIFPDAYDCRKFHLCSPPEGLPDGRPADHRAALCPRHYGYNPQTAQCSIKLQNGQCSEKPVPECRSIGQNGVLPSSSNHYYVCLIKNQTLYPQIFICPHGWHFWGGFCQPEPEPKQNPVVTPESETNKETKESSEENSGKEDTVKTSTYKIDNFFSTEKVATYAADTFLADKFDLSNYETTDDVQPSQSDDFFNSFENDNDFW
;
A
#
# COMPACT_ATOMS: atom_id res chain seq x y z
N MET A 1 56.88 -59.88 33.08
CA MET A 1 55.50 -59.71 33.58
C MET A 1 55.14 -58.23 33.79
N TRP A 2 55.57 -57.31 32.89
CA TRP A 2 55.39 -55.85 33.08
C TRP A 2 54.84 -55.11 31.84
N TRP A 3 54.59 -55.79 30.71
CA TRP A 3 54.07 -55.13 29.50
C TRP A 3 52.54 -54.98 29.50
N LYS A 4 51.80 -55.84 30.20
CA LYS A 4 50.32 -55.83 30.15
C LYS A 4 49.65 -54.69 30.94
N ILE A 5 50.39 -53.95 31.78
CA ILE A 5 49.84 -52.84 32.58
C ILE A 5 49.95 -51.50 31.85
N ALA A 6 50.91 -51.33 30.93
CA ALA A 6 51.09 -50.07 30.20
C ALA A 6 50.01 -49.80 29.13
N LEU A 7 49.31 -50.83 28.65
CA LEU A 7 48.28 -50.70 27.61
C LEU A 7 46.90 -50.32 28.13
N LEU A 8 46.65 -50.41 29.44
CA LEU A 8 45.37 -50.00 30.05
C LEU A 8 45.33 -48.52 30.47
N LEU A 9 46.45 -47.80 30.46
CA LEU A 9 46.50 -46.39 30.83
C LEU A 9 46.33 -45.42 29.64
N VAL A 10 46.49 -45.88 28.39
CA VAL A 10 46.37 -45.01 27.20
C VAL A 10 44.91 -44.84 26.76
N PHE A 11 44.00 -45.74 27.14
CA PHE A 11 42.57 -45.63 26.78
C PHE A 11 41.72 -44.84 27.79
N ALA A 12 42.28 -44.45 28.94
CA ALA A 12 41.50 -43.77 29.99
C ALA A 12 41.52 -42.23 29.90
N ILE A 13 42.26 -41.62 28.96
CA ILE A 13 42.47 -40.15 28.93
C ILE A 13 41.74 -39.43 27.78
N ASN A 14 41.15 -40.14 26.80
CA ASN A 14 40.63 -39.51 25.59
C ASN A 14 39.10 -39.55 25.35
N GLN A 15 38.28 -39.93 26.33
CA GLN A 15 36.82 -39.90 26.14
C GLN A 15 36.07 -39.38 27.37
N SER A 16 36.11 -38.06 27.56
CA SER A 16 35.09 -37.33 28.33
C SER A 16 34.99 -35.88 27.82
N LEU A 17 34.90 -35.70 26.50
CA LEU A 17 34.20 -34.54 25.94
C LEU A 17 32.73 -34.91 25.92
N THR A 18 32.05 -34.68 27.05
CA THR A 18 30.60 -34.73 27.13
C THR A 18 30.04 -33.54 26.36
N THR A 19 29.83 -33.69 25.06
CA THR A 19 28.88 -32.85 24.34
C THR A 19 27.49 -33.29 24.79
N SER A 20 26.94 -32.59 25.77
CA SER A 20 25.55 -32.75 26.17
C SER A 20 24.65 -32.26 25.04
N PHE A 21 24.32 -33.15 24.11
CA PHE A 21 23.21 -32.94 23.19
C PHE A 21 21.92 -33.14 23.96
N ASP A 22 21.19 -32.06 24.21
CA ASP A 22 19.86 -32.11 24.80
C ASP A 22 18.87 -32.65 23.75
N LEU A 23 18.60 -33.95 23.81
CA LEU A 23 17.65 -34.65 22.95
C LEU A 23 16.20 -34.60 23.47
N ARG A 24 15.89 -33.82 24.52
CA ARG A 24 14.53 -33.75 25.06
C ARG A 24 13.50 -33.16 24.08
N GLY A 25 13.94 -32.38 23.10
CA GLY A 25 13.07 -31.81 22.06
C GLY A 25 12.53 -32.83 21.04
N VAL A 26 13.12 -34.02 20.93
CA VAL A 26 12.76 -35.00 19.88
C VAL A 26 11.65 -35.96 20.33
N ILE A 27 11.40 -36.09 21.64
CA ILE A 27 10.48 -37.10 22.18
C ILE A 27 9.05 -36.56 22.38
N ASN A 28 8.87 -35.24 22.49
CA ASN A 28 7.55 -34.62 22.43
C ASN A 28 7.32 -34.07 21.02
N GLY A 29 6.31 -34.58 20.32
CA GLY A 29 5.96 -34.28 18.92
C GLY A 29 5.59 -32.83 18.57
N ASN A 30 6.14 -31.84 19.26
CA ASN A 30 6.16 -30.44 18.86
C ASN A 30 7.32 -30.20 17.89
N ARG A 31 7.00 -30.12 16.60
CA ARG A 31 7.96 -29.79 15.52
C ARG A 31 8.60 -28.39 15.63
N MET A 32 8.29 -27.62 16.67
CA MET A 32 8.88 -26.30 16.96
C MET A 32 10.01 -26.34 18.01
N ALA A 33 10.29 -27.48 18.64
CA ALA A 33 11.28 -27.57 19.74
C ALA A 33 12.74 -27.75 19.27
N GLY A 34 12.98 -27.82 17.95
CA GLY A 34 14.31 -28.02 17.37
C GLY A 34 15.08 -26.75 17.02
N VAL A 35 14.55 -25.56 17.36
CA VAL A 35 15.33 -24.32 17.25
C VAL A 35 16.17 -24.22 18.53
N PRO A 36 17.52 -24.23 18.46
CA PRO A 36 18.35 -24.08 19.64
C PRO A 36 18.14 -22.66 20.23
N LEU A 37 17.21 -22.52 21.15
CA LEU A 37 16.94 -21.28 21.90
C LEU A 37 18.03 -20.98 22.95
N GLY A 38 19.25 -21.49 22.76
CA GLY A 38 20.31 -21.51 23.78
C GLY A 38 21.54 -20.66 23.47
N MET A 39 21.62 -19.98 22.33
CA MET A 39 22.67 -19.00 22.07
C MET A 39 22.02 -17.63 21.99
N SER A 40 22.23 -16.79 23.00
CA SER A 40 21.90 -15.37 22.88
C SER A 40 22.77 -14.79 21.77
N LEU A 41 22.22 -14.66 20.57
CA LEU A 41 22.87 -14.06 19.40
C LEU A 41 22.93 -12.53 19.59
N GLY A 42 23.57 -12.06 20.68
CA GLY A 42 23.68 -10.64 21.01
C GLY A 42 22.32 -9.91 21.04
N ALA A 43 22.31 -8.67 20.57
CA ALA A 43 21.11 -7.85 20.41
C ALA A 43 20.25 -8.23 19.17
N GLY A 44 20.61 -9.31 18.46
CA GLY A 44 19.91 -9.75 17.25
C GLY A 44 18.77 -10.71 17.56
N GLU A 45 17.70 -10.62 16.77
CA GLU A 45 16.52 -11.48 16.84
C GLU A 45 16.30 -12.17 15.49
N LEU A 46 15.65 -13.34 15.47
CA LEU A 46 15.27 -13.99 14.23
C LEU A 46 14.16 -13.18 13.54
N ASP A 47 14.25 -12.99 12.23
CA ASP A 47 13.25 -12.26 11.45
C ASP A 47 12.01 -13.11 11.18
N VAL A 48 11.05 -13.06 12.12
CA VAL A 48 9.75 -13.75 11.99
C VAL A 48 8.75 -12.90 11.18
N GLU A 49 8.86 -11.58 11.24
CA GLU A 49 8.02 -10.62 10.52
C GLU A 49 8.33 -10.56 9.02
N GLY A 50 9.47 -11.14 8.62
CA GLY A 50 9.93 -11.15 7.25
C GLY A 50 10.33 -9.75 6.77
N ILE A 51 10.99 -8.94 7.59
CA ILE A 51 11.54 -7.62 7.20
C ILE A 51 12.72 -7.79 6.22
N CYS A 52 13.49 -8.85 6.39
CA CYS A 52 14.72 -9.12 5.66
C CYS A 52 14.46 -9.96 4.41
N ILE A 53 14.73 -9.39 3.23
CA ILE A 53 14.75 -10.15 1.95
C ILE A 53 16.19 -10.41 1.47
N ARG A 54 17.09 -9.48 1.79
CA ARG A 54 18.46 -9.45 1.30
C ARG A 54 19.40 -9.07 2.42
N SER A 55 20.66 -9.47 2.29
CA SER A 55 21.71 -9.08 3.24
C SER A 55 21.98 -7.58 3.17
N GLY A 56 22.18 -6.94 4.31
CA GLY A 56 22.47 -5.51 4.42
C GLY A 56 21.42 -4.75 5.22
N MET A 57 21.40 -3.43 5.11
CA MET A 57 20.47 -2.60 5.89
C MET A 57 19.03 -2.70 5.37
N ALA A 58 18.08 -2.79 6.31
CA ALA A 58 16.64 -2.66 6.10
C ALA A 58 16.04 -1.72 7.16
N CYS A 59 14.82 -1.26 6.92
CA CYS A 59 14.10 -0.42 7.87
C CYS A 59 13.06 -1.24 8.62
N GLN A 60 13.18 -1.29 9.95
CA GLN A 60 12.12 -1.86 10.78
C GLN A 60 10.97 -0.87 10.86
N ASN A 61 11.26 0.40 11.15
CA ASN A 61 10.32 1.50 11.16
C ASN A 61 11.00 2.75 10.58
N CYS A 62 10.27 3.85 10.43
CA CYS A 62 10.83 5.12 9.97
C CYS A 62 11.93 5.69 10.88
N THR A 63 12.00 5.25 12.13
CA THR A 63 12.98 5.71 13.14
C THR A 63 14.07 4.68 13.43
N VAL A 64 13.93 3.42 13.04
CA VAL A 64 14.86 2.34 13.44
C VAL A 64 15.37 1.62 12.21
N SER A 65 16.69 1.62 12.07
CA SER A 65 17.40 0.85 11.06
C SER A 65 17.91 -0.47 11.64
N ILE A 66 17.84 -1.52 10.82
CA ILE A 66 18.33 -2.84 11.16
C ILE A 66 19.28 -3.33 10.06
N THR A 67 20.15 -4.26 10.39
CA THR A 67 20.93 -5.02 9.40
C THR A 67 20.47 -6.46 9.38
N CYS A 68 20.27 -6.97 8.17
CA CYS A 68 19.83 -8.31 7.86
C CYS A 68 21.04 -9.18 7.56
N VAL A 69 21.27 -10.19 8.40
CA VAL A 69 22.36 -11.16 8.22
C VAL A 69 21.75 -12.50 7.83
N PRO A 70 22.17 -13.11 6.70
CA PRO A 70 21.62 -14.39 6.27
C PRO A 70 22.08 -15.51 7.21
N LEU A 71 21.14 -16.35 7.65
CA LEU A 71 21.40 -17.57 8.39
C LEU A 71 21.11 -18.80 7.51
N PRO A 72 21.62 -20.00 7.85
CA PRO A 72 21.28 -21.22 7.12
C PRO A 72 19.77 -21.49 7.04
N VAL A 73 19.00 -21.00 8.02
CA VAL A 73 17.54 -21.09 8.08
C VAL A 73 16.97 -19.72 8.46
N GLY A 74 16.78 -18.85 7.46
CA GLY A 74 16.14 -17.54 7.62
C GLY A 74 17.12 -16.36 7.74
N TRP A 75 16.66 -15.29 8.41
CA TRP A 75 17.42 -14.05 8.56
C TRP A 75 17.54 -13.67 10.04
N LEU A 76 18.70 -13.12 10.42
CA LEU A 76 18.90 -12.46 11.70
C LEU A 76 18.72 -10.96 11.50
N LYS A 77 17.75 -10.36 12.20
CA LYS A 77 17.57 -8.91 12.31
C LYS A 77 18.43 -8.39 13.47
N VAL A 78 19.40 -7.54 13.18
CA VAL A 78 20.24 -6.90 14.20
C VAL A 78 19.98 -5.39 14.18
N PRO A 79 19.52 -4.77 15.28
CA PRO A 79 19.33 -3.34 15.34
C PRO A 79 20.67 -2.63 15.15
N LEU A 80 20.71 -1.67 14.21
CA LEU A 80 21.93 -0.97 13.82
C LEU A 80 22.01 0.39 14.52
N GLU A 81 21.06 1.27 14.22
CA GLU A 81 20.95 2.60 14.81
C GLU A 81 19.50 3.09 14.84
N GLU A 82 19.18 3.88 15.87
CA GLU A 82 17.97 4.71 15.90
C GLU A 82 18.27 6.05 15.23
N CYS A 83 17.46 6.43 14.25
CA CYS A 83 17.60 7.67 13.52
C CYS A 83 17.32 8.86 14.46
N LYS A 84 18.23 9.84 14.45
CA LYS A 84 18.09 11.10 15.20
C LYS A 84 16.93 11.95 14.65
N ASP A 85 16.47 12.93 15.44
CA ASP A 85 15.42 13.85 15.04
C ASP A 85 15.70 14.51 13.68
N GLY A 86 14.72 14.45 12.78
CA GLY A 86 14.82 14.96 11.40
C GLY A 86 15.53 14.03 10.41
N PHE A 87 16.02 12.87 10.86
CA PHE A 87 16.46 11.78 10.00
C PHE A 87 15.44 10.66 10.00
N THR A 88 15.32 9.96 8.89
CA THR A 88 14.43 8.80 8.75
C THR A 88 15.17 7.65 8.10
N CYS A 89 14.70 6.44 8.37
CA CYS A 89 15.31 5.24 7.82
C CYS A 89 15.01 5.16 6.31
N ASN A 90 16.08 5.12 5.51
CA ASN A 90 16.00 4.94 4.07
C ASN A 90 16.86 3.73 3.66
N ALA A 91 16.21 2.59 3.46
CA ALA A 91 16.82 1.34 3.02
C ALA A 91 17.34 1.41 1.58
N GLY A 92 16.82 2.33 0.75
CA GLY A 92 17.38 2.64 -0.57
C GLY A 92 18.78 3.24 -0.49
N LEU A 93 19.02 4.12 0.49
CA LEU A 93 20.33 4.72 0.76
C LEU A 93 21.20 3.92 1.73
N GLY A 94 20.62 2.92 2.41
CA GLY A 94 21.32 2.07 3.37
C GLY A 94 21.84 2.81 4.59
N LYS A 95 21.17 3.90 5.01
CA LYS A 95 21.47 4.67 6.22
C LYS A 95 20.26 5.50 6.68
N CYS A 96 20.29 5.99 7.91
CA CYS A 96 19.40 7.09 8.30
C CYS A 96 19.77 8.36 7.49
N SER A 97 18.82 8.92 6.76
CA SER A 97 19.01 10.10 5.89
C SER A 97 17.97 11.18 6.16
N LYS A 98 18.29 12.41 5.73
CA LYS A 98 17.29 13.50 5.66
C LYS A 98 16.28 13.28 4.54
N ASP A 99 16.70 12.63 3.46
CA ASP A 99 15.84 12.23 2.36
C ASP A 99 14.99 11.03 2.81
N ALA A 100 13.75 11.32 3.22
CA ALA A 100 12.82 10.32 3.73
C ALA A 100 12.25 9.46 2.60
N ALA A 101 12.00 8.19 2.91
CA ALA A 101 11.13 7.37 2.08
C ALA A 101 9.71 7.99 2.07
N PRO A 102 8.93 7.88 0.98
CA PRO A 102 7.60 8.48 0.85
C PRO A 102 6.67 8.20 2.04
N GLU A 103 6.67 6.96 2.54
CA GLU A 103 5.87 6.50 3.67
C GLU A 103 6.29 7.11 5.03
N CYS A 104 7.53 7.61 5.12
CA CYS A 104 8.12 8.13 6.36
C CYS A 104 8.06 9.65 6.48
N GLU A 105 7.59 10.34 5.45
CA GLU A 105 7.46 11.79 5.42
C GLU A 105 6.39 12.28 6.41
N ALA A 106 6.55 13.50 6.93
CA ALA A 106 5.59 14.08 7.88
C ALA A 106 4.18 14.21 7.28
N SER A 107 4.09 14.52 5.99
CA SER A 107 2.84 14.59 5.23
C SER A 107 2.09 13.26 5.22
N ALA A 108 2.81 12.14 5.03
CA ALA A 108 2.24 10.79 5.05
C ALA A 108 1.65 10.43 6.43
N ARG A 109 2.33 10.79 7.52
CA ARG A 109 1.87 10.47 8.89
C ARG A 109 0.65 11.26 9.33
N GLN A 110 0.51 12.48 8.82
CA GLN A 110 -0.62 13.37 9.13
C GLN A 110 -1.80 13.15 8.18
N PHE A 111 -1.60 12.37 7.11
CA PHE A 111 -2.64 12.13 6.14
C PHE A 111 -3.75 11.25 6.72
N GLN A 112 -4.98 11.74 6.58
CA GLN A 112 -6.18 11.02 6.96
C GLN A 112 -7.14 11.01 5.77
N HIS A 113 -7.35 9.82 5.22
CA HIS A 113 -8.31 9.60 4.14
C HIS A 113 -9.74 9.80 4.66
N THR A 114 -10.54 10.55 3.90
CA THR A 114 -11.96 10.75 4.23
C THR A 114 -12.80 9.89 3.29
N CYS A 115 -13.62 8.99 3.85
CA CYS A 115 -14.46 8.10 3.05
C CYS A 115 -15.72 8.83 2.53
N GLU A 116 -15.61 9.39 1.33
CA GLU A 116 -16.76 9.99 0.60
C GLU A 116 -17.49 8.97 -0.29
N GLN A 117 -16.80 7.90 -0.67
CA GLN A 117 -17.32 6.82 -1.52
C GLN A 117 -17.07 5.47 -0.84
N VAL A 118 -17.97 4.52 -1.07
CA VAL A 118 -17.78 3.12 -0.63
C VAL A 118 -16.82 2.44 -1.60
N GLY A 119 -15.83 1.73 -1.07
CA GLY A 119 -14.83 1.05 -1.88
C GLY A 119 -13.49 0.84 -1.17
N ILE A 120 -12.48 0.46 -1.95
CA ILE A 120 -11.09 0.31 -1.48
C ILE A 120 -10.24 1.34 -2.21
N PHE A 121 -9.54 2.18 -1.46
CA PHE A 121 -8.78 3.30 -1.98
C PHE A 121 -7.30 3.14 -1.61
N PRO A 122 -6.35 3.38 -2.53
CA PRO A 122 -4.95 3.52 -2.14
C PRO A 122 -4.77 4.71 -1.20
N ASP A 123 -3.78 4.65 -0.31
CA ASP A 123 -3.31 5.85 0.41
C ASP A 123 -2.56 6.77 -0.57
N ALA A 124 -2.65 8.09 -0.35
CA ALA A 124 -2.08 9.05 -1.27
C ALA A 124 -0.56 9.23 -1.13
N TYR A 125 0.00 8.87 0.03
CA TYR A 125 1.41 9.07 0.37
C TYR A 125 2.14 7.74 0.59
N ASP A 126 1.48 6.74 1.18
CA ASP A 126 2.07 5.43 1.46
C ASP A 126 1.59 4.38 0.44
N CYS A 127 2.51 3.90 -0.39
CA CYS A 127 2.21 2.88 -1.41
C CYS A 127 1.83 1.51 -0.83
N ARG A 128 2.08 1.25 0.46
CA ARG A 128 1.72 0.00 1.15
C ARG A 128 0.38 0.10 1.85
N LYS A 129 -0.08 1.30 2.14
CA LYS A 129 -1.31 1.54 2.88
C LYS A 129 -2.49 1.68 1.92
N PHE A 130 -3.63 1.16 2.34
CA PHE A 130 -4.89 1.34 1.64
C PHE A 130 -6.02 1.52 2.66
N HIS A 131 -7.13 2.07 2.18
CA HIS A 131 -8.29 2.41 2.99
C HIS A 131 -9.51 1.63 2.50
N LEU A 132 -10.18 0.99 3.44
CA LEU A 132 -11.46 0.33 3.23
C LEU A 132 -12.56 1.26 3.74
N CYS A 133 -13.42 1.70 2.83
CA CYS A 133 -14.57 2.53 3.12
C CYS A 133 -15.83 1.68 2.95
N SER A 134 -16.50 1.35 4.06
CA SER A 134 -17.68 0.49 4.06
C SER A 134 -18.95 1.28 4.44
N PRO A 135 -20.14 0.90 3.94
CA PRO A 135 -21.38 1.55 4.36
C PRO A 135 -21.53 1.48 5.88
N PRO A 136 -22.01 2.56 6.54
CA PRO A 136 -22.15 2.57 7.99
C PRO A 136 -23.14 1.47 8.44
N GLU A 137 -22.76 0.71 9.46
CA GLU A 137 -23.64 -0.31 10.04
C GLU A 137 -24.86 0.35 10.71
N GLY A 138 -26.05 -0.12 10.38
CA GLY A 138 -27.26 0.12 11.19
C GLY A 138 -28.14 1.32 10.82
N LEU A 139 -27.75 2.23 9.91
CA LEU A 139 -28.66 3.23 9.28
C LEU A 139 -27.99 3.86 8.03
N PRO A 140 -28.57 3.72 6.81
CA PRO A 140 -27.95 4.15 5.56
C PRO A 140 -28.00 5.66 5.27
N ASP A 141 -28.76 6.44 6.05
CA ASP A 141 -29.05 7.83 5.69
C ASP A 141 -28.04 8.82 6.28
N GLY A 142 -27.08 9.23 5.43
CA GLY A 142 -26.32 10.47 5.59
C GLY A 142 -25.11 10.42 6.54
N ARG A 143 -24.75 9.26 7.09
CA ARG A 143 -23.49 9.11 7.83
C ARG A 143 -22.32 8.84 6.87
N PRO A 144 -21.12 9.41 7.13
CA PRO A 144 -19.90 9.01 6.42
C PRO A 144 -19.69 7.50 6.49
N ALA A 145 -19.10 6.93 5.45
CA ALA A 145 -18.74 5.51 5.43
C ALA A 145 -17.72 5.19 6.54
N ASP A 146 -17.84 3.99 7.13
CA ASP A 146 -16.89 3.50 8.12
C ASP A 146 -15.51 3.32 7.45
N HIS A 147 -14.49 3.90 8.07
CA HIS A 147 -13.14 4.00 7.53
C HIS A 147 -12.21 3.06 8.31
N ARG A 148 -11.53 2.18 7.59
CA ARG A 148 -10.46 1.35 8.14
C ARG A 148 -9.23 1.43 7.27
N ALA A 149 -8.05 1.56 7.87
CA ALA A 149 -6.79 1.48 7.17
C ALA A 149 -6.16 0.10 7.35
N ALA A 150 -5.52 -0.39 6.30
CA ALA A 150 -4.78 -1.63 6.33
C ALA A 150 -3.45 -1.48 5.58
N LEU A 151 -2.46 -2.25 6.02
CA LEU A 151 -1.12 -2.27 5.43
C LEU A 151 -0.90 -3.57 4.66
N CYS A 152 -0.30 -3.43 3.48
CA CYS A 152 0.23 -4.56 2.74
C CYS A 152 1.40 -5.23 3.49
N PRO A 153 1.62 -6.54 3.27
CA PRO A 153 2.79 -7.26 3.78
C PRO A 153 4.11 -6.54 3.45
N ARG A 154 5.15 -6.70 4.28
CA ARG A 154 6.36 -5.84 4.33
C ARG A 154 7.20 -5.68 3.06
N HIS A 155 6.86 -6.33 1.95
CA HIS A 155 7.56 -6.23 0.66
C HIS A 155 6.65 -6.01 -0.55
N TYR A 156 5.38 -5.75 -0.27
CA TYR A 156 4.37 -5.56 -1.28
C TYR A 156 3.67 -4.22 -1.06
N GLY A 157 3.45 -3.51 -2.17
CA GLY A 157 2.62 -2.32 -2.25
C GLY A 157 1.25 -2.67 -2.80
N TYR A 158 0.28 -1.83 -2.49
CA TYR A 158 -1.09 -1.98 -2.93
C TYR A 158 -1.22 -1.62 -4.42
N ASN A 159 -1.86 -2.50 -5.19
CA ASN A 159 -2.16 -2.26 -6.58
C ASN A 159 -3.64 -1.85 -6.75
N PRO A 160 -3.94 -0.58 -7.06
CA PRO A 160 -5.32 -0.12 -7.24
C PRO A 160 -6.00 -0.67 -8.50
N GLN A 161 -5.26 -1.25 -9.45
CA GLN A 161 -5.87 -1.87 -10.62
C GLN A 161 -6.49 -3.23 -10.30
N THR A 162 -5.86 -4.00 -9.41
CA THR A 162 -6.31 -5.36 -9.03
C THR A 162 -6.93 -5.41 -7.63
N ALA A 163 -6.85 -4.31 -6.87
CA ALA A 163 -7.22 -4.23 -5.46
C ALA A 163 -6.49 -5.27 -4.58
N GLN A 164 -5.20 -5.50 -4.85
CA GLN A 164 -4.39 -6.52 -4.16
C GLN A 164 -2.98 -5.99 -3.86
N CYS A 165 -2.34 -6.53 -2.82
CA CYS A 165 -0.93 -6.25 -2.52
C CYS A 165 0.01 -7.06 -3.44
N SER A 166 0.15 -6.60 -4.69
CA SER A 166 0.93 -7.31 -5.72
C SER A 166 2.19 -6.57 -6.18
N ILE A 167 2.36 -5.29 -5.85
CA ILE A 167 3.50 -4.50 -6.33
C ILE A 167 4.72 -4.86 -5.49
N LYS A 168 5.72 -5.54 -6.06
CA LYS A 168 6.93 -5.88 -5.31
C LYS A 168 7.77 -4.64 -5.05
N LEU A 169 7.99 -4.31 -3.78
CA LEU A 169 8.79 -3.16 -3.37
C LEU A 169 10.27 -3.51 -3.30
N GLN A 170 11.11 -2.57 -3.71
CA GLN A 170 12.54 -2.69 -3.48
C GLN A 170 12.84 -2.32 -2.04
N ASN A 171 13.47 -3.24 -1.30
CA ASN A 171 13.91 -3.05 0.09
C ASN A 171 12.76 -2.84 1.08
N GLY A 172 11.54 -3.25 0.72
CA GLY A 172 10.35 -3.07 1.55
C GLY A 172 9.86 -1.62 1.68
N GLN A 173 10.35 -0.71 0.84
CA GLN A 173 10.01 0.72 0.87
C GLN A 173 9.41 1.22 -0.44
N CYS A 174 8.65 2.31 -0.36
CA CYS A 174 8.07 2.94 -1.54
C CYS A 174 9.16 3.67 -2.34
N SER A 175 9.16 3.47 -3.65
CA SER A 175 10.08 4.20 -4.54
C SER A 175 9.56 5.60 -4.87
N GLU A 176 8.25 5.73 -5.04
CA GLU A 176 7.57 6.98 -5.41
C GLU A 176 6.27 7.10 -4.63
N LYS A 177 5.80 8.35 -4.44
CA LYS A 177 4.48 8.63 -3.86
C LYS A 177 3.39 8.16 -4.84
N PRO A 178 2.31 7.50 -4.37
CA PRO A 178 1.19 7.10 -5.24
C PRO A 178 0.53 8.29 -5.95
N VAL A 179 0.43 9.44 -5.27
CA VAL A 179 -0.14 10.67 -5.81
C VAL A 179 0.93 11.77 -5.91
N PRO A 180 0.99 12.52 -7.02
CA PRO A 180 1.86 13.68 -7.14
C PRO A 180 1.55 14.77 -6.12
N GLU A 181 2.53 15.64 -5.83
CA GLU A 181 2.33 16.76 -4.91
C GLU A 181 1.32 17.77 -5.46
N CYS A 182 0.34 18.12 -4.62
CA CYS A 182 -0.69 19.11 -4.93
C CYS A 182 -0.11 20.52 -5.01
N ARG A 183 -0.28 21.18 -6.16
CA ARG A 183 0.19 22.57 -6.41
C ARG A 183 -0.92 23.61 -6.30
N SER A 184 -2.14 23.25 -6.68
CA SER A 184 -3.29 24.16 -6.66
C SER A 184 -4.57 23.46 -6.19
N ILE A 185 -5.48 24.25 -5.59
CA ILE A 185 -6.81 23.77 -5.21
C ILE A 185 -7.55 23.32 -6.47
N GLY A 186 -8.18 22.15 -6.42
CA GLY A 186 -8.93 21.56 -7.53
C GLY A 186 -8.06 20.93 -8.62
N GLN A 187 -6.73 20.91 -8.46
CA GLN A 187 -5.87 20.11 -9.33
C GLN A 187 -6.31 18.66 -9.27
N ASN A 188 -6.54 18.06 -10.42
CA ASN A 188 -6.99 16.68 -10.55
C ASN A 188 -6.17 15.93 -11.60
N GLY A 189 -6.15 14.61 -11.48
CA GLY A 189 -5.43 13.76 -12.42
C GLY A 189 -5.71 12.28 -12.17
N VAL A 190 -5.41 11.48 -13.19
CA VAL A 190 -5.47 10.02 -13.10
C VAL A 190 -4.31 9.49 -12.25
N LEU A 191 -4.55 8.41 -11.49
CA LEU A 191 -3.46 7.73 -10.78
C LEU A 191 -2.62 6.93 -11.80
N PRO A 192 -1.27 7.03 -11.76
CA PRO A 192 -0.42 6.28 -12.68
C PRO A 192 -0.62 4.77 -12.63
N SER A 193 -1.00 4.26 -11.46
CA SER A 193 -1.18 2.84 -11.18
C SER A 193 -2.57 2.31 -11.54
N SER A 194 -3.58 3.16 -11.80
CA SER A 194 -4.91 2.72 -12.23
C SER A 194 -5.68 3.84 -12.91
N SER A 195 -6.17 3.59 -14.13
CA SER A 195 -7.00 4.54 -14.88
C SER A 195 -8.40 4.74 -14.29
N ASN A 196 -8.83 3.86 -13.37
CA ASN A 196 -10.14 3.96 -12.73
C ASN A 196 -10.11 4.85 -11.48
N HIS A 197 -8.92 5.17 -10.99
CA HIS A 197 -8.73 6.01 -9.82
C HIS A 197 -8.20 7.38 -10.25
N TYR A 198 -8.68 8.41 -9.59
CA TYR A 198 -8.23 9.77 -9.80
C TYR A 198 -8.09 10.50 -8.47
N TYR A 199 -7.25 11.52 -8.44
CA TYR A 199 -7.09 12.37 -7.27
C TYR A 199 -7.66 13.76 -7.54
N VAL A 200 -8.10 14.42 -6.49
CA VAL A 200 -8.45 15.84 -6.47
C VAL A 200 -7.76 16.48 -5.27
N CYS A 201 -7.03 17.57 -5.51
CA CYS A 201 -6.37 18.33 -4.47
C CYS A 201 -7.37 19.26 -3.76
N LEU A 202 -7.66 18.96 -2.50
CA LEU A 202 -8.59 19.70 -1.66
C LEU A 202 -7.83 20.50 -0.59
N ILE A 203 -8.47 21.52 -0.04
CA ILE A 203 -7.92 22.28 1.10
C ILE A 203 -8.64 21.84 2.39
N LYS A 204 -7.88 21.40 3.39
CA LYS A 204 -8.38 21.08 4.74
C LYS A 204 -7.41 21.68 5.74
N ASN A 205 -7.95 22.44 6.69
CA ASN A 205 -7.15 23.15 7.70
C ASN A 205 -6.00 23.96 7.06
N GLN A 206 -6.29 24.71 5.99
CA GLN A 206 -5.35 25.55 5.24
C GLN A 206 -4.20 24.80 4.53
N THR A 207 -4.20 23.46 4.55
CA THR A 207 -3.20 22.64 3.86
C THR A 207 -3.83 21.95 2.66
N LEU A 208 -3.10 21.90 1.54
CA LEU A 208 -3.49 21.15 0.35
C LEU A 208 -3.18 19.67 0.55
N TYR A 209 -4.16 18.82 0.32
CA TYR A 209 -4.00 17.37 0.38
C TYR A 209 -4.75 16.70 -0.77
N PRO A 210 -4.18 15.63 -1.34
CA PRO A 210 -4.85 14.83 -2.35
C PRO A 210 -5.90 13.91 -1.72
N GLN A 211 -7.13 13.98 -2.22
CA GLN A 211 -8.17 13.00 -1.94
C GLN A 211 -8.36 12.12 -3.18
N ILE A 212 -8.38 10.80 -2.98
CA ILE A 212 -8.50 9.82 -4.06
C ILE A 212 -9.97 9.40 -4.17
N PHE A 213 -10.42 9.28 -5.40
CA PHE A 213 -11.76 8.87 -5.80
C PHE A 213 -11.69 7.74 -6.81
N ILE A 214 -12.81 7.02 -6.96
CA ILE A 214 -12.95 5.93 -7.91
C ILE A 214 -14.08 6.24 -8.89
N CYS A 215 -13.83 5.98 -10.17
CA CYS A 215 -14.87 6.02 -11.20
C CYS A 215 -15.84 4.82 -11.06
N PRO A 216 -17.06 4.92 -11.60
CA PRO A 216 -17.97 3.77 -11.69
C PRO A 216 -17.32 2.55 -12.35
N HIS A 217 -17.83 1.35 -12.05
CA HIS A 217 -17.25 0.12 -12.58
C HIS A 217 -17.13 0.12 -14.11
N GLY A 218 -15.93 -0.13 -14.62
CA GLY A 218 -15.61 -0.12 -16.05
C GLY A 218 -15.37 1.27 -16.65
N TRP A 219 -15.38 2.33 -15.85
CA TRP A 219 -15.11 3.69 -16.30
C TRP A 219 -13.69 4.12 -15.94
N HIS A 220 -13.12 4.96 -16.79
CA HIS A 220 -11.76 5.49 -16.71
C HIS A 220 -11.80 7.01 -16.57
N PHE A 221 -10.87 7.57 -15.80
CA PHE A 221 -10.74 9.01 -15.63
C PHE A 221 -9.79 9.60 -16.66
N TRP A 222 -10.30 10.42 -17.57
CA TRP A 222 -9.49 11.20 -18.51
C TRP A 222 -10.25 12.44 -18.98
N GLY A 223 -9.52 13.49 -19.37
CA GLY A 223 -10.13 14.78 -19.75
C GLY A 223 -10.84 15.51 -18.60
N GLY A 224 -10.62 15.11 -17.35
CA GLY A 224 -11.22 15.71 -16.16
C GLY A 224 -12.54 15.09 -15.70
N PHE A 225 -12.99 13.99 -16.31
CA PHE A 225 -14.23 13.30 -15.96
C PHE A 225 -14.10 11.78 -16.16
N CYS A 226 -14.99 11.02 -15.51
CA CYS A 226 -15.07 9.58 -15.71
C CYS A 226 -15.83 9.27 -17.01
N GLN A 227 -15.29 8.37 -17.83
CA GLN A 227 -15.86 7.95 -19.11
C GLN A 227 -15.78 6.43 -19.26
N PRO A 228 -16.72 5.79 -19.97
CA PRO A 228 -16.69 4.34 -20.19
C PRO A 228 -15.56 3.91 -21.14
N GLU A 229 -15.14 4.79 -22.06
CA GLU A 229 -14.07 4.51 -23.01
C GLU A 229 -12.71 4.84 -22.38
N PRO A 230 -11.66 4.02 -22.60
CA PRO A 230 -10.32 4.35 -22.17
C PRO A 230 -9.76 5.52 -22.98
N GLU A 231 -8.77 6.23 -22.44
CA GLU A 231 -8.13 7.35 -23.13
C GLU A 231 -7.63 6.90 -24.53
N PRO A 232 -8.01 7.61 -25.61
CA PRO A 232 -7.53 7.26 -26.94
C PRO A 232 -6.01 7.39 -26.95
N LYS A 233 -5.32 6.28 -27.20
CA LYS A 233 -3.86 6.27 -27.35
C LYS A 233 -3.50 7.28 -28.44
N GLN A 234 -2.91 8.40 -28.05
CA GLN A 234 -2.36 9.34 -29.02
C GLN A 234 -1.30 8.57 -29.80
N ASN A 235 -1.59 8.22 -31.05
CA ASN A 235 -0.57 7.77 -31.97
C ASN A 235 0.54 8.83 -31.96
N PRO A 236 1.83 8.44 -31.89
CA PRO A 236 2.90 9.42 -31.93
C PRO A 236 2.67 10.29 -33.18
N VAL A 237 2.40 11.58 -32.94
CA VAL A 237 2.32 12.57 -33.99
C VAL A 237 3.68 12.55 -34.64
N VAL A 238 3.74 11.92 -35.82
CA VAL A 238 4.86 12.04 -36.74
C VAL A 238 4.88 13.51 -37.12
N THR A 239 5.71 14.28 -36.43
CA THR A 239 6.13 15.61 -36.85
C THR A 239 6.70 15.46 -38.25
N PRO A 240 6.12 16.08 -39.31
CA PRO A 240 6.79 16.15 -40.59
C PRO A 240 7.98 17.08 -40.40
N GLU A 241 9.18 16.52 -40.41
CA GLU A 241 10.40 17.29 -40.60
C GLU A 241 10.26 18.11 -41.88
N SER A 242 10.32 19.42 -41.73
CA SER A 242 10.36 20.38 -42.81
C SER A 242 11.76 20.34 -43.42
N GLU A 243 11.92 19.62 -44.52
CA GLU A 243 13.06 19.77 -45.43
C GLU A 243 12.62 20.46 -46.74
N THR A 244 13.10 21.68 -46.86
CA THR A 244 13.19 22.56 -48.02
C THR A 244 13.89 21.90 -49.21
N ASN A 245 13.25 21.84 -50.40
CA ASN A 245 13.73 22.49 -51.64
C ASN A 245 12.99 22.12 -52.95
N LYS A 246 12.82 23.17 -53.78
CA LYS A 246 12.77 23.25 -55.27
C LYS A 246 11.44 23.15 -56.05
N GLU A 247 10.86 24.33 -56.27
CA GLU A 247 10.60 25.03 -57.55
C GLU A 247 10.31 24.27 -58.87
N THR A 248 9.10 24.55 -59.39
CA THR A 248 8.77 25.08 -60.73
C THR A 248 8.52 24.12 -61.91
N LYS A 249 7.26 24.07 -62.39
CA LYS A 249 6.85 24.57 -63.73
C LYS A 249 5.33 24.55 -63.96
N GLU A 250 4.87 25.62 -64.62
CA GLU A 250 3.52 25.98 -65.05
C GLU A 250 2.98 25.25 -66.29
N SER A 251 1.67 25.53 -66.53
CA SER A 251 0.85 25.48 -67.76
C SER A 251 -0.05 24.24 -67.89
N SER A 252 -1.32 24.30 -68.30
CA SER A 252 -2.33 25.34 -68.58
C SER A 252 -3.69 24.65 -68.82
N GLU A 253 -4.78 25.44 -68.71
CA GLU A 253 -6.11 25.32 -69.37
C GLU A 253 -7.25 24.45 -68.79
N GLU A 254 -8.27 25.18 -68.28
CA GLU A 254 -9.73 25.15 -68.54
C GLU A 254 -10.42 23.77 -68.73
N ASN A 255 -11.56 23.46 -68.08
CA ASN A 255 -12.84 24.14 -68.24
C ASN A 255 -13.96 23.55 -67.34
N SER A 256 -14.96 24.38 -67.04
CA SER A 256 -16.39 24.09 -66.79
C SER A 256 -16.87 23.39 -65.49
N GLY A 257 -17.24 24.23 -64.52
CA GLY A 257 -18.62 24.39 -63.98
C GLY A 257 -19.42 23.19 -63.43
N LYS A 258 -19.72 23.23 -62.12
CA LYS A 258 -21.10 23.14 -61.58
C LYS A 258 -21.20 23.50 -60.10
N GLU A 259 -22.21 24.32 -59.83
CA GLU A 259 -22.69 24.86 -58.56
C GLU A 259 -23.39 23.84 -57.65
N ASP A 260 -23.49 24.25 -56.37
CA ASP A 260 -24.47 23.91 -55.34
C ASP A 260 -24.49 22.51 -54.70
N THR A 261 -24.25 22.42 -53.38
CA THR A 261 -25.24 22.80 -52.34
C THR A 261 -24.70 22.43 -50.95
N VAL A 262 -24.67 23.42 -50.05
CA VAL A 262 -24.45 23.25 -48.60
C VAL A 262 -25.63 22.49 -47.99
N LYS A 263 -25.38 21.41 -47.24
CA LYS A 263 -26.38 20.78 -46.36
C LYS A 263 -25.95 20.88 -44.91
N THR A 264 -26.50 21.89 -44.25
CA THR A 264 -26.69 21.96 -42.80
C THR A 264 -27.60 20.79 -42.39
N SER A 265 -27.16 19.93 -41.47
CA SER A 265 -28.05 19.00 -40.77
C SER A 265 -28.11 19.40 -39.30
N THR A 266 -29.24 19.99 -38.96
CA THR A 266 -29.66 20.35 -37.61
C THR A 266 -30.05 19.06 -36.90
N TYR A 267 -29.28 18.62 -35.90
CA TYR A 267 -29.73 17.58 -34.99
C TYR A 267 -30.54 18.23 -33.86
N LYS A 268 -31.86 18.03 -33.94
CA LYS A 268 -32.81 18.23 -32.85
C LYS A 268 -32.38 17.38 -31.64
N ILE A 269 -32.15 18.04 -30.51
CA ILE A 269 -32.16 17.40 -29.19
C ILE A 269 -33.63 17.38 -28.75
N ASP A 270 -34.34 16.32 -29.11
CA ASP A 270 -35.64 15.99 -28.52
C ASP A 270 -35.40 14.93 -27.43
N ASN A 271 -35.94 15.19 -26.23
CA ASN A 271 -36.15 14.27 -25.10
C ASN A 271 -35.01 14.08 -24.07
N PHE A 272 -34.79 15.14 -23.29
CA PHE A 272 -34.40 15.03 -21.87
C PHE A 272 -35.68 14.77 -21.04
N PHE A 273 -35.63 13.80 -20.12
CA PHE A 273 -36.72 13.26 -19.28
C PHE A 273 -37.56 12.12 -19.87
N SER A 274 -36.95 10.95 -20.08
CA SER A 274 -37.66 9.67 -19.96
C SER A 274 -37.66 9.22 -18.50
N THR A 275 -38.78 9.42 -17.82
CA THR A 275 -39.12 8.71 -16.57
C THR A 275 -39.61 7.31 -16.93
N GLU A 276 -38.70 6.42 -17.32
CA GLU A 276 -39.00 5.00 -17.43
C GLU A 276 -38.41 4.25 -16.24
N LYS A 277 -39.33 3.80 -15.40
CA LYS A 277 -39.11 2.95 -14.24
C LYS A 277 -38.76 1.56 -14.75
N VAL A 278 -37.47 1.27 -14.93
CA VAL A 278 -37.02 -0.09 -15.27
C VAL A 278 -36.88 -0.89 -13.98
N ALA A 279 -37.70 -1.95 -13.93
CA ALA A 279 -37.75 -2.94 -12.89
C ALA A 279 -36.45 -3.76 -12.82
N THR A 280 -36.06 -4.10 -11.59
CA THR A 280 -35.35 -5.32 -11.18
C THR A 280 -34.12 -5.71 -11.99
N TYR A 281 -32.95 -5.24 -11.52
CA TYR A 281 -31.68 -5.92 -11.73
C TYR A 281 -31.17 -6.53 -10.43
N ALA A 282 -30.42 -7.62 -10.61
CA ALA A 282 -30.15 -8.70 -9.67
C ALA A 282 -29.47 -8.26 -8.36
N ALA A 283 -29.61 -9.11 -7.34
CA ALA A 283 -28.91 -8.98 -6.07
C ALA A 283 -27.39 -8.81 -6.32
N ASP A 284 -26.92 -7.57 -6.16
CA ASP A 284 -25.52 -7.25 -5.90
C ASP A 284 -25.13 -7.89 -4.57
N THR A 285 -24.79 -9.18 -4.63
CA THR A 285 -24.00 -9.83 -3.59
C THR A 285 -22.61 -9.25 -3.68
N PHE A 286 -22.41 -8.18 -2.91
CA PHE A 286 -21.23 -7.88 -2.11
C PHE A 286 -19.96 -8.64 -2.53
N LEU A 287 -19.05 -7.89 -3.17
CA LEU A 287 -17.63 -8.22 -3.27
C LEU A 287 -16.93 -8.35 -1.89
N ALA A 288 -17.65 -8.23 -0.77
CA ALA A 288 -17.12 -8.36 0.58
C ALA A 288 -16.78 -9.81 0.97
N ASP A 289 -17.42 -10.83 0.36
CA ASP A 289 -17.26 -12.22 0.81
C ASP A 289 -16.01 -12.94 0.27
N LYS A 290 -15.20 -12.29 -0.58
CA LYS A 290 -13.99 -12.92 -1.17
C LYS A 290 -12.68 -12.22 -0.85
N PHE A 291 -12.70 -11.24 0.05
CA PHE A 291 -11.46 -10.68 0.58
C PHE A 291 -11.12 -11.36 1.90
N ASP A 292 -10.21 -12.32 1.83
CA ASP A 292 -9.58 -12.90 3.02
C ASP A 292 -8.64 -11.86 3.64
N LEU A 293 -9.18 -11.08 4.59
CA LEU A 293 -8.45 -10.07 5.34
C LEU A 293 -7.54 -10.68 6.43
N SER A 294 -7.48 -12.01 6.57
CA SER A 294 -6.71 -12.67 7.65
C SER A 294 -5.20 -12.42 7.57
N ASN A 295 -4.70 -11.97 6.41
CA ASN A 295 -3.28 -11.76 6.16
C ASN A 295 -2.85 -10.28 6.23
N TYR A 296 -3.75 -9.38 6.64
CA TYR A 296 -3.48 -7.95 6.69
C TYR A 296 -3.36 -7.46 8.13
N GLU A 297 -2.39 -6.59 8.38
CA GLU A 297 -2.26 -5.88 9.66
C GLU A 297 -3.29 -4.75 9.68
N THR A 298 -4.28 -4.84 10.56
CA THR A 298 -5.25 -3.77 10.82
C THR A 298 -4.72 -2.85 11.90
N THR A 299 -4.58 -1.56 11.59
CA THR A 299 -4.38 -0.52 12.61
C THR A 299 -5.74 0.11 12.89
N ASP A 300 -6.39 -0.30 13.99
CA ASP A 300 -7.59 0.38 14.46
C ASP A 300 -7.19 1.77 15.00
N ASP A 301 -7.48 2.82 14.24
CA ASP A 301 -7.34 4.21 14.68
C ASP A 301 -8.54 4.66 15.55
N VAL A 302 -9.17 3.73 16.29
CA VAL A 302 -10.13 4.08 17.34
C VAL A 302 -9.34 4.37 18.61
N GLN A 303 -8.94 5.63 18.74
CA GLN A 303 -8.44 6.19 19.98
C GLN A 303 -9.47 5.90 21.09
N PRO A 304 -9.15 5.14 22.15
CA PRO A 304 -10.06 5.01 23.27
C PRO A 304 -10.15 6.39 23.91
N SER A 305 -11.31 7.02 23.78
CA SER A 305 -11.66 8.19 24.58
C SER A 305 -11.56 7.78 26.04
N GLN A 306 -10.50 8.23 26.71
CA GLN A 306 -10.43 8.31 28.16
C GLN A 306 -11.54 9.24 28.63
N SER A 307 -12.68 8.65 29.00
CA SER A 307 -13.59 9.22 29.96
C SER A 307 -14.21 8.06 30.73
N ASP A 308 -13.50 7.69 31.79
CA ASP A 308 -14.05 7.04 32.97
C ASP A 308 -15.32 7.78 33.43
N ASP A 309 -16.40 7.02 33.68
CA ASP A 309 -17.17 7.09 34.93
C ASP A 309 -18.40 6.16 34.83
N PHE A 310 -18.13 4.86 35.00
CA PHE A 310 -19.15 3.91 35.46
C PHE A 310 -19.36 4.12 36.96
N PHE A 311 -20.32 4.97 37.34
CA PHE A 311 -20.83 5.00 38.71
C PHE A 311 -21.78 3.81 38.92
N ASN A 312 -21.25 2.76 39.53
CA ASN A 312 -22.02 1.73 40.22
C ASN A 312 -22.79 2.38 41.38
N SER A 313 -24.11 2.47 41.25
CA SER A 313 -25.00 2.76 42.39
C SER A 313 -25.53 1.44 42.93
N PHE A 314 -24.79 0.86 43.87
CA PHE A 314 -25.30 -0.12 44.81
C PHE A 314 -25.26 0.51 46.20
N GLU A 315 -26.44 0.51 46.83
CA GLU A 315 -26.67 0.43 48.27
C GLU A 315 -25.72 1.17 49.21
N ASN A 316 -26.23 2.25 49.82
CA ASN A 316 -25.83 2.57 51.17
C ASN A 316 -27.06 3.01 51.97
N ASP A 317 -27.73 2.01 52.55
CA ASP A 317 -28.47 2.16 53.80
C ASP A 317 -27.45 2.53 54.89
N ASN A 318 -27.57 3.73 55.45
CA ASN A 318 -27.38 3.98 56.88
C ASN A 318 -27.62 5.45 57.24
N ASP A 319 -28.70 5.64 58.00
CA ASP A 319 -28.76 6.33 59.29
C ASP A 319 -28.66 7.87 59.42
N PHE A 320 -29.82 8.41 59.84
CA PHE A 320 -30.06 9.13 61.11
C PHE A 320 -29.58 10.58 61.31
N TRP A 321 -30.57 11.38 61.75
CA TRP A 321 -30.65 12.78 62.18
C TRP A 321 -30.81 13.86 61.11
#